data_AF-A0A927BJE6-F1
#
_entry.id   AF-A0A927BJE6-F1
#
_cell.length_a   1.000
_cell.length_b   1.000
_cell.length_c   1.000
_cell.angle_alpha   90.00
_cell.angle_beta   90.00
_cell.angle_gamma   90.00
#
_symmetry.space_group_name_H-M   'P 1'
#
loop_
_entity.id
_entity.type
_entity.pdbx_description
1 polymer ?
#
loop_
_entity_poly.entity_id
_entity_poly.type
_entity_poly.pdbx_seq_one_letter_code
_entity_poly.pdbx_strand_id
1 'polypeptide(L)'
;MALFGNAHTINPATAQQDYERLLGQGEQVHAAFLLIRDTILFTDRRLILVDKQGITGKKTEYHSVPYRSITHFAVETAGTFDLDAELKIWISGSATPLQKTFTKGVDIYEVQAILTQFVAR
;
A
#
# COMPACT_ATOMS: atom_id res chain seq x y z
N MET A 1 7.04 6.56 -23.44
CA MET A 1 6.11 5.43 -23.64
C MET A 1 6.30 4.47 -22.47
N ALA A 2 5.32 4.37 -21.58
CA ALA A 2 5.14 3.22 -20.70
C ALA A 2 3.64 3.08 -20.47
N LEU A 3 3.02 2.26 -21.31
CA LEU A 3 1.64 1.78 -21.19
C LEU A 3 1.69 0.54 -20.31
N PHE A 4 1.57 0.71 -19.00
CA PHE A 4 1.29 -0.38 -18.06
C PHE A 4 0.20 0.09 -17.10
N GLY A 5 -1.01 0.26 -17.63
CA GLY A 5 -2.19 0.51 -16.81
C GLY A 5 -2.69 -0.81 -16.22
N ASN A 6 -2.03 -1.31 -15.18
CA ASN A 6 -2.68 -2.24 -14.26
C ASN A 6 -3.85 -1.45 -13.64
N ALA A 7 -5.08 -1.94 -13.78
CA ALA A 7 -6.32 -1.22 -13.48
C ALA A 7 -6.47 -0.72 -12.02
N HIS A 8 -5.49 -1.04 -11.17
CA HIS A 8 -5.47 -0.76 -9.74
C HIS A 8 -4.26 0.08 -9.29
N THR A 9 -3.42 0.56 -10.21
CA THR A 9 -2.40 1.57 -9.89
C THR A 9 -3.00 2.96 -10.05
N ILE A 10 -2.97 3.76 -9.00
CA ILE A 10 -3.41 5.16 -9.04
C ILE A 10 -2.24 6.00 -9.52
N ASN A 11 -2.49 6.93 -10.45
CA ASN A 11 -1.46 7.88 -10.88
C ASN A 11 -0.93 8.65 -9.65
N PRO A 12 0.40 8.67 -9.40
CA PRO A 12 0.95 9.32 -8.22
C PRO A 12 0.58 10.81 -8.09
N ALA A 13 0.47 11.54 -9.20
CA ALA A 13 0.06 12.95 -9.18
C ALA A 13 -1.42 13.11 -8.78
N THR A 14 -2.30 12.21 -9.23
CA THR A 14 -3.69 12.18 -8.79
C THR A 14 -3.78 11.82 -7.30
N ALA A 15 -3.05 10.81 -6.85
CA ALA A 15 -2.99 10.44 -5.44
C ALA A 15 -2.41 11.57 -4.57
N GLN A 16 -1.41 12.30 -5.06
CA GLN A 16 -0.85 13.47 -4.38
C GLN A 16 -1.93 14.53 -4.11
N GLN A 17 -2.79 14.78 -5.10
CA GLN A 17 -3.90 15.73 -4.98
C GLN A 17 -5.01 15.22 -4.07
N ASP A 18 -5.48 13.99 -4.29
CA ASP A 18 -6.59 13.38 -3.55
C ASP A 18 -6.29 13.26 -2.05
N TYR A 19 -5.02 13.04 -1.69
CA TYR A 19 -4.58 12.85 -0.33
C TYR A 19 -3.74 14.01 0.23
N GLU A 20 -3.71 15.19 -0.42
CA GLU A 20 -2.84 16.31 -0.05
C GLU A 20 -2.92 16.68 1.44
N ARG A 21 -4.13 16.57 2.01
CA ARG A 21 -4.42 16.95 3.40
C ARG A 21 -3.80 16.00 4.43
N LEU A 22 -3.41 14.79 4.01
CA LEU A 22 -2.75 13.80 4.84
C LEU A 22 -1.22 13.94 4.80
N LEU A 23 -0.70 14.61 3.77
CA LEU A 23 0.71 14.73 3.48
C LEU A 23 1.32 15.86 4.30
N GLY A 24 2.52 15.62 4.84
CA GLY A 24 3.33 16.67 5.44
C GLY A 24 3.83 17.65 4.37
N GLN A 25 4.30 18.81 4.81
CA GLN A 25 4.87 19.80 3.90
C GLN A 25 6.00 19.18 3.06
N GLY A 26 5.83 19.20 1.73
CA GLY A 26 6.78 18.65 0.77
C GLY A 26 6.87 17.12 0.74
N GLU A 27 6.00 16.38 1.44
CA GLU A 27 5.90 14.92 1.32
C GLU A 27 5.33 14.57 -0.06
N GLN A 28 5.98 13.64 -0.76
CA GLN A 28 5.68 13.27 -2.15
C GLN A 28 5.20 11.82 -2.22
N VAL A 29 4.10 11.58 -2.93
CA VAL A 29 3.61 10.25 -3.28
C VAL A 29 4.43 9.70 -4.43
N HIS A 30 5.09 8.58 -4.21
CA HIS A 30 5.86 7.84 -5.21
C HIS A 30 5.02 6.80 -5.96
N ALA A 31 4.15 6.10 -5.23
CA ALA A 31 3.25 5.10 -5.80
C ALA A 31 1.97 5.01 -4.97
N ALA A 32 0.87 4.65 -5.61
CA ALA A 32 -0.40 4.43 -4.95
C ALA A 32 -1.14 3.25 -5.59
N PHE A 33 -1.66 2.36 -4.75
CA PHE A 33 -2.35 1.14 -5.18
C PHE A 33 -3.75 1.11 -4.58
N LEU A 34 -4.74 0.90 -5.44
CA LEU A 34 -6.12 0.65 -5.07
C LEU A 34 -6.33 -0.86 -4.93
N LEU A 35 -6.49 -1.32 -3.70
CA LEU A 35 -6.93 -2.67 -3.39
C LEU A 35 -8.44 -2.81 -3.61
N ILE A 36 -9.04 -3.91 -3.13
CA ILE A 36 -10.49 -4.15 -3.24
C ILE A 36 -11.31 -2.98 -2.68
N ARG A 37 -10.97 -2.53 -1.46
CA ARG A 37 -11.61 -1.38 -0.77
C ARG A 37 -10.62 -0.33 -0.26
N ASP A 38 -9.38 -0.73 -0.12
CA ASP A 38 -8.36 0.04 0.57
C ASP A 38 -7.44 0.74 -0.44
N THR A 39 -6.76 1.78 0.01
CA THR A 39 -5.66 2.39 -0.76
C THR A 39 -4.37 2.31 0.03
N ILE A 40 -3.30 1.93 -0.65
CA ILE A 40 -1.94 1.97 -0.11
C ILE A 40 -1.18 3.06 -0.83
N LEU A 41 -0.65 4.03 -0.08
CA LEU A 41 0.22 5.07 -0.60
C LEU A 41 1.65 4.87 -0.10
N PHE A 42 2.59 4.92 -1.03
CA PHE A 42 4.03 4.97 -0.77
C PHE A 42 4.47 6.42 -0.93
N THR A 43 4.87 7.07 0.15
CA THR A 43 5.46 8.41 0.10
C THR A 43 6.98 8.36 0.19
N ASP A 44 7.66 9.50 0.16
CA ASP A 44 9.09 9.59 0.44
C ASP A 44 9.43 9.36 1.93
N ARG A 45 8.41 9.27 2.81
CA ARG A 45 8.58 9.22 4.27
C ARG A 45 7.97 7.99 4.94
N ARG A 46 6.81 7.53 4.46
CA ARG A 46 6.02 6.49 5.13
C ARG A 46 5.06 5.79 4.15
N LEU A 47 4.61 4.62 4.58
CA LEU A 47 3.43 3.98 4.01
C LEU A 47 2.18 4.60 4.64
N ILE A 48 1.14 4.88 3.85
CA ILE A 48 -0.17 5.28 4.35
C ILE A 48 -1.19 4.24 3.87
N LEU A 49 -1.86 3.59 4.82
CA LEU A 49 -2.96 2.66 4.56
C LEU A 49 -4.28 3.38 4.80
N VAL A 50 -5.12 3.44 3.77
CA VAL A 50 -6.44 4.05 3.81
C VAL A 50 -7.47 2.93 3.74
N ASP A 51 -8.12 2.66 4.86
CA ASP A 51 -9.07 1.56 5.01
C ASP A 51 -10.49 2.09 5.14
N LYS A 52 -11.40 1.65 4.27
CA LYS A 52 -12.82 2.01 4.31
C LYS A 52 -13.59 0.97 5.13
N GLN A 53 -13.84 1.30 6.38
CA GLN A 53 -14.50 0.44 7.36
C GLN A 53 -16.04 0.56 7.32
N GLY A 54 -16.70 -0.55 7.70
CA GLY A 54 -18.14 -0.64 7.92
C GLY A 54 -18.96 -0.88 6.65
N ILE A 55 -20.23 -1.26 6.84
CA ILE A 55 -21.15 -1.64 5.75
C ILE A 55 -21.40 -0.46 4.79
N THR A 56 -21.44 0.76 5.33
CA THR A 56 -21.70 1.99 4.56
C THR A 56 -20.43 2.59 3.94
N GLY A 57 -19.23 2.10 4.30
CA GLY A 57 -17.95 2.63 3.85
C GLY A 57 -17.66 4.08 4.26
N LYS A 58 -18.46 4.66 5.15
CA LYS A 58 -18.33 6.07 5.59
C LYS A 58 -17.22 6.29 6.59
N LYS A 59 -16.82 5.26 7.33
CA LYS A 59 -15.71 5.34 8.28
C LYS A 59 -14.43 5.05 7.52
N THR A 60 -13.49 5.96 7.56
CA THR A 60 -12.16 5.77 6.95
C THR A 60 -11.09 5.85 8.03
N GLU A 61 -10.25 4.83 8.08
CA GLU A 61 -9.03 4.83 8.89
C GLU A 61 -7.84 5.18 8.01
N TYR A 62 -6.98 6.08 8.50
CA TYR A 62 -5.74 6.49 7.85
C TYR A 62 -4.56 6.08 8.74
N HIS A 63 -3.96 4.93 8.45
CA HIS A 63 -2.86 4.39 9.24
C HIS A 63 -1.52 4.72 8.59
N SER A 64 -0.73 5.58 9.25
CA SER A 64 0.62 5.96 8.83
C SER A 64 1.68 5.03 9.43
N VAL A 65 2.50 4.40 8.60
CA VAL A 65 3.58 3.50 9.02
C VAL A 65 4.92 4.06 8.50
N PRO A 66 5.73 4.71 9.36
CA PRO A 66 7.07 5.14 8.98
C PRO A 66 7.93 3.97 8.51
N TYR A 67 8.68 4.13 7.42
CA TYR A 67 9.47 3.00 6.88
C TYR A 67 10.46 2.43 7.89
N ARG A 68 11.11 3.29 8.69
CA ARG A 68 12.02 2.89 9.78
C ARG A 68 11.40 2.00 10.86
N SER A 69 10.07 1.96 10.94
CA SER A 69 9.35 1.15 11.93
C SER A 69 9.02 -0.24 11.41
N ILE A 70 9.16 -0.47 10.11
CA ILE A 70 8.94 -1.78 9.48
C ILE A 70 10.18 -2.63 9.75
N THR A 71 10.01 -3.74 10.46
CA THR A 71 11.13 -4.62 10.82
C THR A 71 11.37 -5.69 9.75
N HIS A 72 10.30 -6.20 9.16
CA HIS A 72 10.31 -7.15 8.06
C HIS A 72 8.94 -7.20 7.38
N PHE A 73 8.88 -7.80 6.19
CA PHE A 73 7.65 -8.03 5.45
C PHE A 73 7.72 -9.34 4.69
N ALA A 74 6.56 -9.88 4.32
CA ALA A 74 6.44 -11.09 3.52
C ALA A 74 5.29 -10.94 2.52
N VAL A 75 5.44 -11.59 1.38
CA VAL A 75 4.37 -11.76 0.39
C VAL A 75 4.03 -13.23 0.32
N GLU A 76 2.75 -13.55 0.46
CA GLU A 76 2.21 -14.90 0.31
C GLU A 76 1.28 -14.90 -0.90
N THR A 77 1.69 -15.58 -1.97
CA THR A 77 0.85 -15.76 -3.16
C THR A 77 -0.01 -17.00 -2.97
N ALA A 78 -1.30 -16.90 -3.24
CA ALA A 78 -2.11 -18.11 -3.31
C ALA A 78 -1.71 -18.94 -4.56
N GLY A 79 -1.90 -20.26 -4.50
CA GLY A 79 -1.44 -21.20 -5.54
C GLY A 79 -2.07 -20.96 -6.92
N THR A 80 -1.78 -21.81 -7.90
CA THR A 80 -2.09 -21.62 -9.33
C THR A 80 -3.55 -21.27 -9.68
N PHE A 81 -4.50 -21.52 -8.78
CA PHE A 81 -5.94 -21.30 -9.00
C PHE A 81 -6.51 -20.10 -8.24
N ASP A 82 -5.78 -19.54 -7.30
CA ASP A 82 -6.32 -18.60 -6.35
C ASP A 82 -5.77 -17.20 -6.66
N LEU A 83 -6.68 -16.24 -6.78
CA LEU A 83 -6.43 -14.94 -7.43
C LEU A 83 -5.80 -13.91 -6.50
N ASP A 84 -5.62 -14.30 -5.24
CA ASP A 84 -5.34 -13.38 -4.16
C ASP A 84 -3.91 -13.58 -3.66
N ALA A 85 -3.23 -12.48 -3.38
CA ALA A 85 -1.95 -12.46 -2.70
C ALA A 85 -2.07 -11.65 -1.41
N GLU A 86 -1.32 -12.03 -0.39
CA GLU A 86 -1.34 -11.35 0.90
C GLU A 86 0.03 -10.70 1.17
N LEU A 87 0.02 -9.40 1.46
CA LEU A 87 1.16 -8.68 2.00
C LEU A 87 1.07 -8.65 3.52
N LYS A 88 2.14 -9.07 4.18
CA LYS A 88 2.30 -9.04 5.64
C LYS A 88 3.43 -8.06 5.99
N ILE A 89 3.14 -7.07 6.84
CA ILE A 89 4.12 -6.06 7.28
C ILE A 89 4.22 -6.09 8.80
N TRP A 90 5.41 -6.36 9.33
CA TRP A 90 5.67 -6.30 10.77
C TRP A 90 6.22 -4.94 11.16
N ILE A 91 5.61 -4.36 12.19
CA ILE A 91 6.01 -3.09 12.77
C ILE A 91 6.69 -3.36 14.11
N SER A 92 7.76 -2.64 14.40
CA SER A 92 8.48 -2.72 15.67
C SER A 92 7.51 -2.58 16.86
N GLY A 93 7.56 -3.54 17.79
CA GLY A 93 6.69 -3.58 18.96
C GLY A 93 5.32 -4.24 18.73
N SER A 94 4.99 -4.67 17.51
CA SER A 94 3.79 -5.47 17.22
C SER A 94 4.16 -6.92 16.94
N ALA A 95 3.53 -7.86 17.64
CA ALA A 95 3.69 -9.30 17.37
C ALA A 95 2.89 -9.75 16.12
N THR A 96 1.77 -9.08 15.83
CA THR A 96 0.91 -9.39 14.70
C THR A 96 1.21 -8.45 13.53
N PRO A 97 1.35 -8.98 12.29
CA PRO A 97 1.57 -8.14 11.12
C PRO A 97 0.30 -7.37 10.73
N LEU A 98 0.49 -6.27 10.02
CA LEU A 98 -0.55 -5.71 9.17
C LEU A 98 -0.70 -6.58 7.93
N GLN A 99 -1.93 -6.98 7.62
CA GLN A 99 -2.25 -7.84 6.48
C GLN A 99 -3.09 -7.08 5.47
N LYS A 100 -2.71 -7.16 4.19
CA LYS A 100 -3.49 -6.58 3.08
C LYS A 100 -3.57 -7.57 1.93
N THR A 101 -4.79 -7.83 1.48
CA THR A 101 -5.08 -8.74 0.37
C THR A 101 -5.13 -7.98 -0.94
N PHE A 102 -4.42 -8.52 -1.93
CA PHE A 102 -4.31 -8.03 -3.28
C PHE A 102 -5.01 -9.03 -4.20
N THR A 103 -5.80 -8.53 -5.14
CA THR A 103 -6.39 -9.35 -6.21
C THR A 103 -5.49 -9.31 -7.44
N LYS A 104 -5.72 -10.17 -8.44
CA LYS A 104 -4.98 -10.22 -9.72
C LYS A 104 -4.80 -8.89 -10.45
N GLY A 105 -5.57 -7.86 -10.11
CA GLY A 105 -5.47 -6.55 -10.74
C GLY A 105 -4.29 -5.70 -10.27
N VAL A 106 -3.63 -6.07 -9.17
CA VAL A 106 -2.41 -5.42 -8.67
C VAL A 106 -1.25 -6.39 -8.77
N ASP A 107 -0.13 -5.94 -9.34
CA ASP A 107 1.10 -6.71 -9.33
C ASP A 107 1.74 -6.67 -7.93
N ILE A 108 1.57 -7.75 -7.17
CA ILE A 108 2.12 -7.86 -5.82
C ILE A 108 3.66 -7.85 -5.81
N TYR A 109 4.30 -8.28 -6.90
CA TYR A 109 5.76 -8.27 -7.02
C TYR A 109 6.28 -6.83 -7.19
N GLU A 110 5.55 -5.99 -7.93
CA GLU A 110 5.82 -4.56 -8.03
C GLU A 110 5.72 -3.88 -6.65
N VAL A 111 4.65 -4.18 -5.92
CA VAL A 111 4.44 -3.66 -4.55
C VAL A 111 5.58 -4.07 -3.62
N GLN A 112 6.03 -5.33 -3.70
CA GLN A 112 7.17 -5.83 -2.93
C GLN A 112 8.48 -5.11 -3.29
N ALA A 113 8.73 -4.90 -4.59
CA ALA A 113 9.92 -4.21 -5.06
C ALA A 113 9.96 -2.75 -4.57
N ILE A 114 8.82 -2.05 -4.65
CA ILE A 114 8.68 -0.66 -4.14
C ILE A 114 8.86 -0.63 -2.63
N LEU A 115 8.24 -1.54 -1.88
CA LEU A 115 8.41 -1.60 -0.43
C LEU A 115 9.88 -1.80 -0.04
N THR A 116 10.59 -2.66 -0.78
CA THR A 116 12.04 -2.89 -0.61
C THR A 116 12.83 -1.60 -0.81
N GLN A 117 12.50 -0.79 -1.82
CA GLN A 117 13.18 0.48 -2.10
C GLN A 117 13.14 1.47 -0.91
N PHE A 118 12.13 1.40 -0.05
CA PHE A 118 11.99 2.31 1.09
C PHE A 118 12.39 1.70 2.43
N VAL A 119 12.17 0.39 2.62
CA VAL A 119 12.42 -0.29 3.90
C VAL A 119 13.84 -0.81 4.02
N ALA A 120 14.44 -1.32 2.94
CA ALA A 120 15.77 -1.95 2.96
C ALA A 120 16.91 -0.98 2.58
N ARG A 121 16.75 0.32 2.89
CA ARG A 121 17.77 1.36 2.64
C ARG A 121 18.83 1.42 3.72
#